data_AF-A0AAD6CPU5-F1
#
_entry.id   AF-A0AAD6CPU5-F1
#
_cell.length_a   1.000
_cell.length_b   1.000
_cell.length_c   1.000
_cell.angle_alpha   90.00
_cell.angle_beta   90.00
_cell.angle_gamma   90.00
#
_symmetry.space_group_name_H-M   'P 1'
#
loop_
_entity.id
_entity.type
_entity.pdbx_description
1 polymer ?
#
loop_
_entity_poly.entity_id
_entity_poly.type
_entity_poly.pdbx_seq_one_letter_code
_entity_poly.pdbx_strand_id
1 'polypeptide(L)' 'MPVALNSTILSGDHKGNQQQLCAWPLRPLWKNNGTTMHCVFDKASYDTWIYDLDAFTLPV' A
#
# COMPACT_ATOMS: atom_id res chain seq x y z
N MET A 1 3.99 -12.40 -8.56
CA MET A 1 3.86 -11.99 -7.14
C MET A 1 2.38 -11.72 -6.86
N PRO A 2 1.81 -12.13 -5.72
CA PRO A 2 0.39 -11.87 -5.43
C PRO A 2 0.13 -10.37 -5.31
N VAL A 3 -0.93 -9.89 -5.96
CA VAL A 3 -1.30 -8.46 -6.02
C VAL A 3 -1.97 -7.98 -4.73
N ALA A 4 -2.66 -8.89 -4.04
CA ALA A 4 -3.36 -8.62 -2.78
C ALA A 4 -3.32 -9.83 -1.84
N LEU A 5 -3.28 -9.57 -0.52
CA LEU A 5 -3.29 -10.57 0.55
C LEU A 5 -4.55 -10.40 1.41
N ASN A 6 -5.23 -11.49 1.77
CA ASN A 6 -6.39 -11.43 2.67
C ASN A 6 -5.93 -11.11 4.11
N SER A 7 -6.57 -10.13 4.76
CA SER A 7 -6.30 -9.75 6.15
C SER A 7 -7.60 -9.51 6.92
N THR A 8 -7.53 -9.56 8.25
CA THR A 8 -8.69 -9.33 9.14
C THR A 8 -8.39 -8.20 10.09
N ILE A 9 -9.33 -7.26 10.24
CA ILE A 9 -9.19 -6.12 11.15
C ILE A 9 -9.40 -6.62 12.59
N LEU A 10 -8.40 -6.44 13.46
CA LEU A 10 -8.45 -6.94 14.84
C LEU A 10 -8.97 -5.92 15.86
N SER A 11 -9.13 -4.64 15.48
CA SER A 11 -9.50 -3.54 16.39
C SER A 11 -10.25 -2.41 15.68
N GLY A 12 -10.98 -1.58 16.43
CA GLY A 12 -11.77 -0.45 15.94
C GLY A 12 -13.19 -0.82 15.51
N ASP A 13 -13.90 0.15 14.92
CA ASP A 13 -15.33 0.03 14.53
C ASP A 13 -15.57 -1.03 13.44
N HIS A 14 -14.51 -1.43 12.73
CA HIS A 14 -14.54 -2.44 11.67
C HIS A 14 -13.89 -3.77 12.10
N LYS A 15 -13.74 -4.02 13.41
CA LYS A 15 -13.18 -5.27 13.94
C LYS A 15 -13.96 -6.49 13.43
N GLY A 16 -13.24 -7.50 12.95
CA GLY A 16 -13.78 -8.73 12.39
C GLY A 16 -14.00 -8.66 10.87
N ASN A 17 -13.96 -7.48 10.26
CA ASN A 17 -14.10 -7.37 8.81
C ASN A 17 -12.83 -7.86 8.10
N GLN A 18 -13.05 -8.61 7.02
CA GLN A 18 -11.98 -9.03 6.13
C GLN A 18 -11.70 -7.91 5.13
N GLN A 19 -10.44 -7.47 5.06
CA GLN A 19 -9.99 -6.47 4.10
C GLN A 19 -8.72 -6.97 3.42
N GLN A 20 -8.59 -6.73 2.13
CA GLN A 20 -7.36 -7.08 1.43
C GLN A 20 -6.26 -6.05 1.68
N LEU A 21 -5.01 -6.52 1.76
CA LEU A 21 -3.81 -5.71 1.81
C LEU A 21 -3.17 -5.70 0.43
N CYS A 22 -2.77 -4.52 -0.05
CA CYS A 22 -2.06 -4.39 -1.30
C CYS A 22 -0.58 -4.71 -1.11
N ALA A 23 0.00 -5.44 -2.07
CA ALA A 23 1.43 -5.67 -2.09
C ALA A 23 2.17 -4.36 -2.41
N TRP A 24 3.20 -4.03 -1.64
CA TRP A 24 4.08 -2.90 -1.94
C TRP A 24 4.71 -3.07 -3.33
N PRO A 25 4.81 -2.02 -4.19
CA PRO A 25 4.56 -0.59 -3.95
C PRO A 25 3.13 -0.11 -4.24
N LEU A 26 2.15 -1.01 -4.39
CA LEU A 26 0.77 -0.63 -4.67
C LEU A 26 0.09 -0.09 -3.42
N ARG A 27 -0.71 0.96 -3.58
CA ARG A 27 -1.52 1.54 -2.51
C ARG A 27 -3.00 1.20 -2.67
N PRO A 28 -3.75 1.03 -1.57
CA PRO A 28 -5.18 0.83 -1.63
C PRO A 28 -5.88 2.13 -2.04
N LEU A 29 -6.71 2.06 -3.07
CA LEU A 29 -7.58 3.14 -3.53
C LEU A 29 -9.04 2.71 -3.39
N TRP A 30 -9.78 3.44 -2.57
CA TRP A 30 -11.21 3.20 -2.38
C TRP A 30 -12.02 3.95 -3.44
N LYS A 31 -12.89 3.22 -4.13
CA LYS A 31 -13.84 3.73 -5.13
C LYS A 31 -15.28 3.39 -4.73
N ASN A 32 -16.25 3.93 -5.45
CA ASN A 32 -17.69 3.68 -5.27
C ASN A 32 -18.14 3.94 -3.83
N ASN A 33 -17.91 5.16 -3.33
CA ASN A 33 -18.32 5.58 -1.99
C ASN A 33 -17.73 4.70 -0.86
N GLY A 34 -16.49 4.23 -1.04
CA GLY A 34 -15.76 3.46 -0.03
C GLY A 34 -16.07 1.97 -0.01
N THR A 35 -16.83 1.44 -0.97
CA THR A 35 -17.26 0.03 -0.97
C THR A 35 -16.28 -0.91 -1.68
N THR A 36 -15.51 -0.40 -2.64
CA THR A 36 -14.58 -1.22 -3.43
C THR A 36 -13.16 -0.70 -3.29
N MET A 37 -12.23 -1.57 -2.90
CA MET A 37 -10.81 -1.25 -2.79
C MET A 37 -10.04 -1.84 -3.97
N HIS A 38 -9.23 -1.01 -4.64
CA HIS A 38 -8.33 -1.43 -5.71
C HIS A 38 -6.88 -1.14 -5.35
N CYS A 39 -5.99 -2.08 -5.60
CA CYS A 39 -4.55 -1.85 -5.49
C CYS A 39 -4.06 -1.17 -6.76
N VAL A 40 -3.54 0.05 -6.61
CA VAL A 40 -3.04 0.85 -7.73
C VAL A 40 -1.61 1.26 -7.51
N PHE A 41 -0.84 1.28 -8.59
CA PHE A 41 0.48 1.89 -8.56
C PHE A 41 0.31 3.40 -8.78
N ASP A 42 0.88 4.18 -7.88
CA ASP A 42 0.91 5.62 -8.01
C ASP A 42 2.34 6.11 -7.91
N LYS A 43 2.83 6.59 -9.05
CA LYS A 43 4.19 7.08 -9.18
C LYS A 43 4.47 8.27 -8.27
N ALA A 44 3.52 9.19 -8.09
CA ALA A 44 3.74 10.36 -7.25
C ALA A 44 3.92 9.98 -5.77
N SER A 45 3.11 9.03 -5.29
CA SER A 45 3.28 8.47 -3.94
C SER A 45 4.52 7.58 -3.81
N TYR A 46 4.95 6.93 -4.87
CA TYR A 46 6.15 6.09 -4.84
C TYR A 46 7.43 6.95 -4.77
N ASP A 47 7.49 7.99 -5.59
CA ASP A 47 8.63 8.90 -5.68
C ASP A 47 8.86 9.69 -4.37
N THR A 48 7.85 9.83 -3.50
CA THR A 48 8.02 10.44 -2.17
C THR A 48 8.56 9.49 -1.10
N TRP A 49 8.67 8.19 -1.39
CA TRP A 49 9.21 7.18 -0.47
C TRP A 49 10.60 6.72 -0.91
N ILE A 50 10.91 6.83 -2.20
CA ILE A 50 12.21 6.47 -2.77
C ILE A 50 13.03 7.74 -2.96
N TYR A 51 13.94 7.99 -2.03
CA TYR A 51 14.91 9.07 -2.11
C TYR A 51 16.26 8.52 -2.58
N ASP A 52 16.87 9.21 -3.54
CA ASP A 52 18.27 8.98 -3.87
C ASP A 52 19.14 9.67 -2.80
N LEU A 53 19.81 8.86 -1.98
CA LEU A 53 20.77 9.33 -0.98
C LEU A 53 22.17 9.35 -1.61
N ASP A 54 22.41 10.34 -2.46
CA ASP A 54 23.67 10.54 -3.19
C ASP A 54 24.79 11.17 -2.34
N ALA A 55 24.47 11.62 -1.12
CA ALA A 55 25.42 12.21 -0.17
C ALA A 55 26.56 11.25 0.25
N PHE A 56 26.37 9.94 0.08
CA PHE A 56 27.40 8.93 0.34
C PHE A 56 27.86 8.29 -0.97
N THR A 57 29.11 8.52 -1.36
CA THR A 57 29.75 7.78 -2.44
C THR A 57 30.00 6.35 -1.98
N LEU A 58 29.14 5.41 -2.38
CA LEU A 58 29.36 3.97 -2.20
C LEU A 58 30.63 3.58 -3.00
N PRO A 59 31.64 2.93 -2.38
CA PRO A 59 31.49 1.57 -1.87
C PRO A 59 31.69 1.48 -0.35
N VAL A 60 30.83 0.68 0.29
CA VAL A 60 31.07 0.16 1.65
C VAL A 60 32.04 -1.02 1.62
#